data_AF-A0A506YD53-F1
#
_entry.id   AF-A0A506YD53-F1
#
_cell.length_a   1.000
_cell.length_b   1.000
_cell.length_c   1.000
_cell.angle_alpha   90.00
_cell.angle_beta   90.00
_cell.angle_gamma   90.00
#
_symmetry.space_group_name_H-M   'P 1'
#
loop_
_entity.id
_entity.type
_entity.pdbx_description
1 polymer ?
#
loop_
_entity_poly.entity_id
_entity_poly.type
_entity_poly.pdbx_seq_one_letter_code
_entity_poly.pdbx_strand_id
1 'polypeptide(L)'
;MNLITRTALAGGAILALLAGSFTLSSGTGQASACTTQTVDPATAGKVAAVAGYSGTQLTNAAHIINAATALGLDTAGQTLGVMTAMGESSLRVLDHGDTAGPDSRGLFQQRDKWGTLAQRMDAEQSATLFFTKLKTITGWEQLAPSAAAHKVQGNADPDHYTRYYQPATAVVQALAATTRGTGCGISGDKIELAQNLVTAADEGRLKGLTPDHIKEIRWIAQGQTVPDCDIDVRILQIITIALNTFHRIGVSDINRKCTGQILGGGTKSSHWINGGGGAVDFYSLAATPTTGADGNAIRLIGALDAVVQAKARIGQKQCRAKADVRLALQHFAEFDDTCNHLHVDIAYV
;
A
#
# COMPACT_ATOMS: atom_id res chain seq x y z
N MET A 1 -11.45 -32.64 -86.89
CA MET A 1 -10.98 -31.26 -87.18
C MET A 1 -11.07 -30.45 -85.91
N ASN A 2 -10.04 -29.67 -85.62
CA ASN A 2 -9.77 -29.03 -84.33
C ASN A 2 -10.72 -27.86 -83.98
N LEU A 3 -10.90 -27.69 -82.66
CA LEU A 3 -10.95 -26.43 -81.88
C LEU A 3 -12.26 -25.63 -81.67
N ILE A 4 -12.33 -25.08 -80.43
CA ILE A 4 -13.02 -23.87 -79.89
C ILE A 4 -14.39 -24.11 -79.20
N THR A 5 -14.77 -23.60 -78.01
CA THR A 5 -14.17 -22.82 -76.90
C THR A 5 -15.24 -22.69 -75.77
N ARG A 6 -14.82 -22.76 -74.49
CA ARG A 6 -15.38 -22.19 -73.21
C ARG A 6 -16.89 -22.23 -72.89
N THR A 7 -17.23 -22.71 -71.69
CA THR A 7 -17.41 -21.92 -70.44
C THR A 7 -17.82 -22.85 -69.29
N ALA A 8 -17.07 -22.79 -68.17
CA ALA A 8 -17.42 -23.49 -66.94
C ALA A 8 -18.18 -22.55 -66.01
N LEU A 9 -19.38 -22.96 -65.58
CA LEU A 9 -20.14 -22.36 -64.49
C LEU A 9 -20.03 -23.29 -63.28
N ALA A 10 -19.43 -22.76 -62.21
CA ALA A 10 -19.37 -23.39 -60.90
C ALA A 10 -20.74 -23.32 -60.21
N GLY A 11 -21.32 -24.48 -59.89
CA GLY A 11 -22.47 -24.61 -59.00
C GLY A 11 -22.01 -25.19 -57.67
N GLY A 12 -22.17 -24.43 -56.59
CA GLY A 12 -21.70 -24.77 -55.25
C GLY A 12 -22.47 -25.92 -54.61
N ALA A 13 -21.73 -26.80 -53.94
CA ALA A 13 -22.26 -27.73 -52.94
C ALA A 13 -21.93 -27.16 -51.55
N ILE A 14 -22.98 -26.85 -50.79
CA ILE A 14 -22.90 -26.43 -49.38
C ILE A 14 -22.62 -27.68 -48.54
N LEU A 15 -21.42 -27.75 -47.97
CA LEU A 15 -21.05 -28.75 -46.98
C LEU A 15 -21.18 -28.10 -45.59
N ALA A 16 -22.20 -28.48 -44.82
CA ALA A 16 -22.37 -28.04 -43.44
C ALA A 16 -21.35 -28.74 -42.53
N LEU A 17 -20.22 -28.08 -42.28
CA LEU A 17 -19.31 -28.42 -41.19
C LEU A 17 -19.80 -27.76 -39.91
N LEU A 18 -20.29 -28.57 -38.96
CA LEU A 18 -20.43 -28.19 -37.56
C LEU A 18 -19.04 -28.04 -36.94
N ALA A 19 -18.41 -26.89 -37.14
CA ALA A 19 -17.26 -26.48 -36.36
C ALA A 19 -17.75 -26.04 -34.98
N GLY A 20 -17.64 -26.93 -33.99
CA GLY A 20 -17.70 -26.58 -32.58
C GLY A 20 -16.64 -25.51 -32.31
N SER A 21 -17.08 -24.26 -32.17
CA SER A 21 -16.22 -23.12 -31.91
C SER A 21 -15.79 -23.19 -30.45
N PHE A 22 -14.64 -23.83 -30.20
CA PHE A 22 -13.98 -23.71 -28.91
C PHE A 22 -13.37 -22.31 -28.85
N THR A 23 -14.17 -21.33 -28.43
CA THR A 23 -13.66 -20.01 -28.08
C THR A 23 -12.80 -20.18 -26.84
N LEU A 24 -11.47 -20.25 -27.04
CA LEU A 24 -10.50 -19.92 -26.01
C LEU A 24 -10.81 -18.48 -25.60
N SER A 25 -11.60 -18.33 -24.54
CA SER A 25 -11.74 -17.08 -23.84
C SER A 25 -10.36 -16.80 -23.26
N SER A 26 -9.56 -16.01 -23.97
CA SER A 26 -8.36 -15.38 -23.45
C SER A 26 -8.78 -14.69 -22.17
N GLY A 27 -8.51 -15.33 -21.03
CA GLY A 27 -8.65 -14.73 -19.74
C GLY A 27 -7.76 -13.50 -19.75
N THR A 28 -8.35 -12.35 -20.00
CA THR A 28 -7.79 -11.09 -19.53
C THR A 28 -7.70 -11.31 -18.03
N GLY A 29 -6.50 -11.65 -17.57
CA GLY A 29 -6.13 -11.55 -16.17
C GLY A 29 -6.51 -10.14 -15.78
N GLN A 30 -7.65 -10.03 -15.09
CA GLN A 30 -7.94 -8.87 -14.27
C GLN A 30 -6.89 -8.98 -13.19
N ALA A 31 -5.70 -8.42 -13.48
CA ALA A 31 -4.88 -7.88 -12.43
C ALA A 31 -5.85 -7.07 -11.59
N SER A 32 -6.12 -7.54 -10.37
CA SER A 32 -6.80 -6.75 -9.35
C SER A 32 -5.83 -5.63 -8.98
N ALA A 33 -5.64 -4.69 -9.91
CA ALA A 33 -5.30 -3.34 -9.54
C ALA A 33 -6.44 -2.96 -8.62
N CYS A 34 -6.15 -2.69 -7.35
CA CYS A 34 -7.08 -1.98 -6.49
C CYS A 34 -7.59 -0.80 -7.29
N THR A 35 -8.77 -0.93 -7.90
CA THR A 35 -9.47 0.20 -8.49
C THR A 35 -9.59 1.17 -7.35
N THR A 36 -8.97 2.33 -7.53
CA THR A 36 -8.87 3.40 -6.54
C THR A 36 -10.28 3.66 -6.02
N GLN A 37 -10.55 3.12 -4.82
CA GLN A 37 -11.92 3.03 -4.34
C GLN A 37 -12.34 4.41 -3.86
N THR A 38 -13.47 4.88 -4.37
CA THR A 38 -14.06 6.13 -3.89
C THR A 38 -14.70 5.88 -2.52
N VAL A 39 -14.35 6.73 -1.56
CA VAL A 39 -14.91 6.73 -0.21
C VAL A 39 -16.19 7.55 -0.24
N ASP A 40 -17.31 6.99 0.24
CA ASP A 40 -18.54 7.76 0.44
C ASP A 40 -18.36 8.78 1.58
N PRO A 41 -18.35 10.11 1.32
CA PRO A 41 -18.13 11.12 2.35
C PRO A 41 -19.22 11.14 3.44
N ALA A 42 -20.44 10.72 3.11
CA ALA A 42 -21.54 10.64 4.06
C ALA A 42 -21.37 9.49 5.05
N THR A 43 -20.83 8.36 4.59
CA THR A 43 -20.44 7.24 5.45
C THR A 43 -19.20 7.58 6.27
N ALA A 44 -18.20 8.23 5.66
CA ALA A 44 -16.98 8.68 6.34
C ALA A 44 -17.27 9.58 7.56
N GLY A 45 -18.22 10.51 7.43
CA GLY A 45 -18.63 11.39 8.53
C GLY A 45 -19.30 10.67 9.71
N LYS A 46 -19.72 9.42 9.55
CA LYS A 46 -20.35 8.59 10.59
C LYS A 46 -19.37 7.62 11.26
N VAL A 47 -18.14 7.54 10.78
CA VAL A 47 -17.09 6.70 11.39
C VAL A 47 -16.78 7.25 12.78
N ALA A 48 -16.50 6.34 13.73
CA ALA A 48 -16.00 6.71 15.04
C ALA A 48 -14.72 7.55 14.94
N ALA A 49 -14.39 8.32 15.97
CA ALA A 49 -13.22 9.18 15.91
C ALA A 49 -11.93 8.38 15.65
N VAL A 50 -11.11 8.86 14.71
CA VAL A 50 -9.83 8.22 14.32
C VAL A 50 -8.72 9.23 14.54
N ALA A 51 -7.74 8.90 15.38
CA ALA A 51 -6.61 9.77 15.72
C ALA A 51 -7.03 11.21 16.15
N GLY A 52 -8.19 11.34 16.81
CA GLY A 52 -8.74 12.62 17.25
C GLY A 52 -9.60 13.39 16.21
N TYR A 53 -9.77 12.85 15.00
CA TYR A 53 -10.60 13.44 13.94
C TYR A 53 -11.95 12.73 13.85
N SER A 54 -13.04 13.47 13.63
CA SER A 54 -14.41 12.91 13.56
C SER A 54 -15.35 13.76 12.70
N GLY A 55 -16.53 13.22 12.38
CA GLY A 55 -17.60 14.00 11.73
C GLY A 55 -17.15 14.64 10.42
N THR A 56 -17.40 15.95 10.28
CA THR A 56 -17.04 16.73 9.08
C THR A 56 -15.54 16.66 8.74
N GLN A 57 -14.65 16.46 9.71
CA GLN A 57 -13.21 16.29 9.42
C GLN A 57 -12.96 15.00 8.62
N LEU A 58 -13.65 13.91 8.95
CA LEU A 58 -13.56 12.64 8.23
C LEU A 58 -14.29 12.71 6.88
N THR A 59 -15.40 13.44 6.78
CA THR A 59 -16.03 13.76 5.49
C THR A 59 -15.06 14.50 4.57
N ASN A 60 -14.36 15.52 5.08
CA ASN A 60 -13.36 16.24 4.29
C ASN A 60 -12.16 15.36 3.90
N ALA A 61 -11.71 14.48 4.80
CA ALA A 61 -10.67 13.50 4.46
C ALA A 61 -11.11 12.55 3.33
N ALA A 62 -12.38 12.14 3.29
CA ALA A 62 -12.92 11.35 2.18
C ALA A 62 -12.87 12.12 0.84
N HIS A 63 -13.20 13.42 0.83
CA HIS A 63 -13.06 14.25 -0.38
C HIS A 63 -11.60 14.35 -0.84
N ILE A 64 -10.63 14.45 0.07
CA ILE A 64 -9.21 14.44 -0.26
C ILE A 64 -8.81 13.08 -0.88
N ILE A 65 -9.21 11.97 -0.26
CA ILE A 65 -8.94 10.62 -0.77
C ILE A 65 -9.52 10.45 -2.18
N ASN A 66 -10.76 10.90 -2.40
CA ASN A 66 -11.43 10.82 -3.69
C ASN A 66 -10.75 11.67 -4.76
N ALA A 67 -10.30 12.89 -4.43
CA ALA A 67 -9.56 13.74 -5.36
C ALA A 67 -8.21 13.11 -5.78
N ALA A 68 -7.48 12.50 -4.83
CA ALA A 68 -6.26 11.74 -5.14
C ALA A 68 -6.56 10.55 -6.06
N THR A 69 -7.57 9.77 -5.70
CA THR A 69 -8.08 8.63 -6.49
C THR A 69 -8.44 9.03 -7.92
N ALA A 70 -9.16 10.13 -8.10
CA ALA A 70 -9.56 10.66 -9.41
C ALA A 70 -8.36 11.10 -10.26
N LEU A 71 -7.26 11.50 -9.63
CA LEU A 71 -6.00 11.86 -10.29
C LEU A 71 -5.02 10.69 -10.45
N GLY A 72 -5.44 9.46 -10.12
CA GLY A 72 -4.64 8.25 -10.23
C GLY A 72 -3.50 8.15 -9.21
N LEU A 73 -3.62 8.84 -8.09
CA LEU A 73 -2.67 8.73 -6.98
C LEU A 73 -3.04 7.54 -6.08
N ASP A 74 -2.02 6.86 -5.59
CA ASP A 74 -2.15 5.72 -4.70
C ASP A 74 -2.40 6.13 -3.23
N THR A 75 -2.43 5.15 -2.33
CA THR A 75 -2.59 5.37 -0.89
C THR A 75 -1.51 6.28 -0.30
N ALA A 76 -0.28 6.28 -0.83
CA ALA A 76 0.77 7.18 -0.37
C ALA A 76 0.44 8.63 -0.74
N GLY A 77 -0.02 8.88 -1.97
CA GLY A 77 -0.52 10.19 -2.39
C GLY A 77 -1.76 10.64 -1.58
N GLN A 78 -2.72 9.75 -1.37
CA GLN A 78 -3.90 10.01 -0.51
C GLN A 78 -3.48 10.43 0.90
N THR A 79 -2.57 9.66 1.52
CA THR A 79 -2.05 9.93 2.87
C THR A 79 -1.34 11.27 2.94
N LEU A 80 -0.56 11.62 1.91
CA LEU A 80 0.15 12.90 1.83
C LEU A 80 -0.83 14.09 1.80
N GLY A 81 -1.91 14.00 1.02
CA GLY A 81 -2.94 15.03 1.00
C GLY A 81 -3.67 15.19 2.34
N VAL A 82 -4.07 14.08 2.96
CA VAL A 82 -4.72 14.10 4.28
C VAL A 82 -3.77 14.67 5.35
N MET A 83 -2.51 14.25 5.36
CA MET A 83 -1.46 14.76 6.25
C MET A 83 -1.28 16.27 6.11
N THR A 84 -1.26 16.76 4.86
CA THR A 84 -1.09 18.19 4.60
C THR A 84 -2.29 18.97 5.12
N ALA A 85 -3.52 18.57 4.80
CA ALA A 85 -4.73 19.24 5.29
C ALA A 85 -4.91 19.16 6.81
N MET A 86 -4.39 18.11 7.47
CA MET A 86 -4.30 18.08 8.94
C MET A 86 -3.41 19.20 9.48
N GLY A 87 -2.24 19.40 8.88
CA GLY A 87 -1.31 20.47 9.29
C GLY A 87 -1.83 21.87 9.00
N GLU A 88 -2.50 22.06 7.86
CA GLU A 88 -2.99 23.37 7.43
C GLU A 88 -4.27 23.81 8.14
N SER A 89 -5.20 22.87 8.40
CA SER A 89 -6.55 23.24 8.87
C SER A 89 -7.18 22.27 9.85
N SER A 90 -6.44 21.25 10.30
CA SER A 90 -7.02 20.12 11.04
C SER A 90 -8.21 19.49 10.29
N LEU A 91 -8.10 19.37 8.96
CA LEU A 91 -9.15 18.86 8.05
C LEU A 91 -10.45 19.68 8.05
N ARG A 92 -10.35 21.01 8.21
CA ARG A 92 -11.51 21.92 8.18
C ARG A 92 -11.43 22.86 6.99
N VAL A 93 -12.56 23.12 6.35
CA VAL A 93 -12.66 24.20 5.36
C VAL A 93 -12.76 25.52 6.12
N LEU A 94 -11.65 26.28 6.17
CA LEU A 94 -11.59 27.56 6.87
C LEU A 94 -11.79 28.73 5.91
N ASP A 95 -12.57 29.73 6.33
CA ASP A 95 -12.83 30.97 5.59
C ASP A 95 -11.85 32.11 5.93
N HIS A 96 -10.82 31.80 6.71
CA HIS A 96 -9.75 32.68 7.13
C HIS A 96 -8.41 31.92 7.13
N GLY A 97 -7.32 32.68 7.19
CA GLY A 97 -5.98 32.15 7.43
C GLY A 97 -5.34 32.76 8.66
N ASP A 98 -4.05 32.47 8.85
CA ASP A 98 -3.27 32.92 9.99
C ASP A 98 -2.62 34.31 9.76
N THR A 99 -1.76 34.72 10.68
CA THR A 99 -1.04 36.00 10.58
C THR A 99 -0.12 36.08 9.35
N ALA A 100 0.47 34.97 8.92
CA ALA A 100 1.39 34.95 7.78
C ALA A 100 0.66 34.93 6.43
N GLY A 101 -0.53 34.34 6.38
CA GLY A 101 -1.40 34.27 5.21
C GLY A 101 -2.87 34.52 5.55
N PRO A 102 -3.28 35.75 5.93
CA PRO A 102 -4.65 36.03 6.36
C PRO A 102 -5.70 35.84 5.25
N ASP A 103 -5.27 35.82 4.00
CA ASP A 103 -6.06 35.58 2.79
C ASP A 103 -6.09 34.10 2.33
N SER A 104 -5.41 33.21 3.05
CA SER A 104 -5.46 31.75 2.84
C SER A 104 -6.84 31.19 3.16
N ARG A 105 -7.30 30.19 2.39
CA ARG A 105 -8.65 29.61 2.50
C ARG A 105 -8.65 28.10 2.33
N GLY A 106 -9.65 27.45 2.90
CA GLY A 106 -9.95 26.04 2.68
C GLY A 106 -9.08 25.06 3.44
N LEU A 107 -9.16 23.80 3.04
CA LEU A 107 -8.49 22.66 3.69
C LEU A 107 -6.97 22.76 3.69
N PHE A 108 -6.42 23.31 2.61
CA PHE A 108 -4.98 23.39 2.38
C PHE A 108 -4.43 24.81 2.55
N GLN A 109 -5.23 25.73 3.12
CA GLN A 109 -4.86 27.14 3.33
C GLN A 109 -4.27 27.78 2.07
N GLN A 110 -4.96 27.58 0.94
CA GLN A 110 -4.52 28.04 -0.37
C GLN A 110 -4.85 29.52 -0.56
N ARG A 111 -3.93 30.27 -1.16
CA ARG A 111 -4.14 31.68 -1.58
C ARG A 111 -4.68 31.77 -3.02
N ASP A 112 -5.08 32.97 -3.44
CA ASP A 112 -5.68 33.26 -4.75
C ASP A 112 -4.96 32.63 -5.96
N LYS A 113 -3.63 32.59 -5.96
CA LYS A 113 -2.79 32.00 -7.02
C LYS A 113 -3.06 30.51 -7.29
N TRP A 114 -3.70 29.80 -6.36
CA TRP A 114 -4.06 28.39 -6.53
C TRP A 114 -5.33 28.21 -7.34
N GLY A 115 -6.27 29.16 -7.29
CA GLY A 115 -7.58 29.03 -7.91
C GLY A 115 -8.60 30.01 -7.33
N THR A 116 -9.81 29.96 -7.89
CA THR A 116 -10.93 30.80 -7.44
C THR A 116 -11.26 30.57 -5.98
N LEU A 117 -11.88 31.55 -5.32
CA LEU A 117 -12.33 31.39 -3.93
C LEU A 117 -13.27 30.19 -3.78
N ALA A 118 -14.19 29.98 -4.74
CA ALA A 118 -15.11 28.85 -4.72
C ALA A 118 -14.38 27.50 -4.76
N GLN A 119 -13.36 27.35 -5.62
CA GLN A 119 -12.52 26.14 -5.66
C GLN A 119 -11.78 25.90 -4.35
N ARG A 120 -11.22 26.96 -3.75
CA ARG A 120 -10.45 26.84 -2.50
C ARG A 120 -11.34 26.54 -1.30
N MET A 121 -12.59 26.98 -1.30
CA MET A 121 -13.57 26.70 -0.24
C MET A 121 -14.28 25.36 -0.42
N ASP A 122 -14.14 24.70 -1.57
CA ASP A 122 -14.68 23.37 -1.81
C ASP A 122 -13.63 22.30 -1.44
N ALA A 123 -14.05 21.30 -0.66
CA ALA A 123 -13.13 20.30 -0.11
C ALA A 123 -12.44 19.46 -1.21
N GLU A 124 -13.19 19.05 -2.22
CA GLU A 124 -12.68 18.20 -3.29
C GLU A 124 -11.85 19.01 -4.28
N GLN A 125 -12.31 20.18 -4.69
CA GLN A 125 -11.59 21.06 -5.62
C GLN A 125 -10.29 21.59 -5.00
N SER A 126 -10.28 22.00 -3.73
CA SER A 126 -9.05 22.42 -3.05
C SER A 126 -8.02 21.28 -2.97
N ALA A 127 -8.47 20.04 -2.76
CA ALA A 127 -7.63 18.85 -2.83
C ALA A 127 -7.12 18.57 -4.25
N THR A 128 -7.98 18.71 -5.27
CA THR A 128 -7.56 18.59 -6.68
C THR A 128 -6.43 19.58 -7.00
N LEU A 129 -6.55 20.85 -6.59
CA LEU A 129 -5.50 21.86 -6.79
C LEU A 129 -4.17 21.45 -6.14
N PHE A 130 -4.22 20.93 -4.92
CA PHE A 130 -3.05 20.41 -4.20
C PHE A 130 -2.37 19.27 -4.97
N PHE A 131 -3.13 18.26 -5.38
CA PHE A 131 -2.59 17.10 -6.08
C PHE A 131 -2.12 17.42 -7.50
N THR A 132 -2.78 18.33 -8.21
CA THR A 132 -2.29 18.83 -9.50
C THR A 132 -0.91 19.44 -9.32
N LYS A 133 -0.68 20.22 -8.26
CA LYS A 133 0.64 20.77 -7.95
C LYS A 133 1.64 19.69 -7.55
N LEU A 134 1.26 18.73 -6.71
CA LEU A 134 2.10 17.59 -6.31
C LEU A 134 2.65 16.84 -7.54
N LYS A 135 1.79 16.54 -8.52
CA LYS A 135 2.18 15.82 -9.74
C LYS A 135 3.17 16.57 -10.64
N THR A 136 3.37 17.88 -10.42
CA THR A 136 4.43 18.65 -11.11
C THR A 136 5.82 18.47 -10.50
N ILE A 137 5.91 17.87 -9.31
CA ILE A 137 7.17 17.65 -8.60
C ILE A 137 7.71 16.28 -8.99
N THR A 138 8.71 16.25 -9.87
CA THR A 138 9.38 15.01 -10.26
C THR A 138 9.97 14.30 -9.04
N GLY A 139 9.61 13.02 -8.88
CA GLY A 139 10.14 12.14 -7.84
C GLY A 139 9.61 12.41 -6.43
N TRP A 140 8.43 13.04 -6.32
CA TRP A 140 7.80 13.28 -5.02
C TRP A 140 7.55 11.98 -4.25
N GLU A 141 7.35 10.85 -4.93
CA GLU A 141 7.09 9.54 -4.32
C GLU A 141 8.32 9.00 -3.56
N GLN A 142 9.53 9.47 -3.89
CA GLN A 142 10.77 9.07 -3.22
C GLN A 142 11.17 10.02 -2.09
N LEU A 143 10.45 11.13 -1.90
CA LEU A 143 10.70 12.07 -0.82
C LEU A 143 10.06 11.57 0.49
N ALA A 144 10.61 12.03 1.61
CA ALA A 144 9.89 11.95 2.88
C ALA A 144 8.52 12.67 2.73
N PRO A 145 7.42 12.15 3.31
CA PRO A 145 6.09 12.73 3.14
C PRO A 145 6.03 14.24 3.46
N SER A 146 6.65 14.67 4.57
CA SER A 146 6.69 16.09 4.95
C SER A 146 7.46 16.93 3.93
N ALA A 147 8.58 16.41 3.41
CA ALA A 147 9.35 17.11 2.39
C ALA A 147 8.57 17.27 1.07
N ALA A 148 7.78 16.25 0.68
CA ALA A 148 6.92 16.35 -0.49
C ALA A 148 5.80 17.39 -0.29
N ALA A 149 5.10 17.36 0.86
CA ALA A 149 4.08 18.35 1.20
C ALA A 149 4.66 19.77 1.29
N HIS A 150 5.84 19.94 1.90
CA HIS A 150 6.57 21.19 1.96
C HIS A 150 6.91 21.73 0.56
N LYS A 151 7.35 20.89 -0.38
CA LYS A 151 7.61 21.32 -1.77
C LYS A 151 6.34 21.80 -2.48
N VAL A 152 5.17 21.28 -2.12
CA VAL A 152 3.89 21.73 -2.67
C VAL A 152 3.44 23.05 -2.05
N GLN A 153 3.43 23.14 -0.72
CA GLN A 153 2.88 24.27 0.04
C GLN A 153 3.85 25.46 0.15
N GLY A 154 5.16 25.20 0.22
CA GLY A 154 6.20 26.22 0.35
C GLY A 154 6.20 26.92 1.71
N ASN A 155 5.93 26.20 2.80
CA ASN A 155 6.00 26.73 4.17
C ASN A 155 7.46 26.93 4.63
N ALA A 156 7.68 27.50 5.82
CA ALA A 156 9.04 27.80 6.32
C ALA A 156 9.80 26.58 6.90
N ASP A 157 9.08 25.53 7.31
CA ASP A 157 9.63 24.37 8.02
C ASP A 157 9.41 23.07 7.21
N PRO A 158 10.46 22.48 6.63
CA PRO A 158 10.38 21.23 5.85
C PRO A 158 9.77 20.05 6.61
N ASP A 159 9.87 20.03 7.94
CA ASP A 159 9.40 18.94 8.80
C ASP A 159 8.05 19.23 9.48
N HIS A 160 7.42 20.36 9.15
CA HIS A 160 6.15 20.80 9.72
C HIS A 160 5.07 19.71 9.72
N TYR A 161 4.99 18.91 8.64
CA TYR A 161 3.93 17.91 8.48
C TYR A 161 4.26 16.55 9.11
N THR A 162 5.51 16.31 9.51
CA THR A 162 6.00 14.99 9.95
C THR A 162 5.11 14.39 11.06
N ARG A 163 4.67 15.21 12.01
CA ARG A 163 3.81 14.78 13.13
C ARG A 163 2.41 14.30 12.71
N TYR A 164 1.93 14.68 11.53
CA TYR A 164 0.59 14.33 11.05
C TYR A 164 0.59 13.06 10.18
N TYR A 165 1.76 12.52 9.82
CA TYR A 165 1.84 11.36 8.92
C TYR A 165 1.15 10.11 9.50
N GLN A 166 1.40 9.81 10.78
CA GLN A 166 0.78 8.65 11.44
C GLN A 166 -0.74 8.82 11.64
N PRO A 167 -1.25 9.96 12.14
CA PRO A 167 -2.69 10.24 12.16
C PRO A 167 -3.36 10.17 10.77
N ALA A 168 -2.71 10.71 9.74
CA ALA A 168 -3.23 10.68 8.37
C ALA A 168 -3.33 9.26 7.82
N THR A 169 -2.30 8.43 8.08
CA THR A 169 -2.30 7.02 7.70
C THR A 169 -3.48 6.29 8.35
N ALA A 170 -3.71 6.51 9.65
CA ALA A 170 -4.84 5.90 10.37
C ALA A 170 -6.20 6.32 9.81
N VAL A 171 -6.37 7.62 9.47
CA VAL A 171 -7.61 8.13 8.85
C VAL A 171 -7.83 7.50 7.47
N VAL A 172 -6.82 7.49 6.60
CA VAL A 172 -6.95 6.90 5.26
C VAL A 172 -7.33 5.42 5.34
N GLN A 173 -6.69 4.66 6.23
CA GLN A 173 -7.00 3.25 6.45
C GLN A 173 -8.43 3.03 6.97
N ALA A 174 -8.86 3.81 7.96
CA ALA A 174 -10.19 3.68 8.53
C ALA A 174 -11.28 3.99 7.49
N LEU A 175 -11.05 5.00 6.65
CA LEU A 175 -11.99 5.38 5.58
C LEU A 175 -12.00 4.38 4.42
N ALA A 176 -10.83 3.87 4.05
CA ALA A 176 -10.66 2.75 3.12
C ALA A 176 -11.37 1.45 3.58
N ALA A 177 -11.59 1.27 4.88
CA ALA A 177 -12.34 0.13 5.41
C ALA A 177 -13.87 0.32 5.35
N THR A 178 -14.37 1.56 5.14
CA THR A 178 -15.82 1.84 5.07
C THR A 178 -16.46 1.47 3.75
N THR A 179 -15.65 1.32 2.71
CA THR A 179 -16.06 1.00 1.35
C THR A 179 -16.33 -0.51 1.22
N ARG A 180 -17.36 -0.98 1.93
CA ARG A 180 -17.83 -2.38 1.87
C ARG A 180 -18.36 -2.69 0.48
N GLY A 181 -17.60 -3.52 -0.24
CA GLY A 181 -17.88 -3.98 -1.60
C GLY A 181 -16.77 -3.53 -2.54
N THR A 182 -15.78 -4.41 -2.75
CA THR A 182 -14.63 -4.24 -3.66
C THR A 182 -13.57 -3.17 -3.31
N GLY A 183 -12.83 -3.41 -2.21
CA GLY A 183 -11.36 -3.26 -2.22
C GLY A 183 -10.71 -1.99 -1.67
N CYS A 184 -10.49 -1.92 -0.34
CA CYS A 184 -9.24 -1.41 0.27
C CYS A 184 -9.09 -1.80 1.77
N GLY A 185 -9.69 -2.93 2.17
CA GLY A 185 -9.27 -3.64 3.37
C GLY A 185 -8.23 -4.68 2.97
N ILE A 186 -7.16 -4.84 3.75
CA ILE A 186 -6.29 -6.01 3.57
C ILE A 186 -7.17 -7.24 3.81
N SER A 187 -7.28 -8.12 2.81
CA SER A 187 -8.16 -9.29 2.89
C SER A 187 -7.83 -10.14 4.13
N GLY A 188 -8.86 -10.72 4.73
CA GLY A 188 -8.71 -11.77 5.75
C GLY A 188 -8.60 -13.16 5.12
N ASP A 189 -8.82 -13.29 3.82
CA ASP A 189 -8.70 -14.54 3.08
C ASP A 189 -7.24 -14.80 2.70
N LYS A 190 -6.72 -15.89 3.24
CA LYS A 190 -5.35 -16.33 3.06
C LYS A 190 -5.01 -16.65 1.60
N ILE A 191 -5.93 -17.30 0.86
CA ILE A 191 -5.72 -17.69 -0.54
C ILE A 191 -5.72 -16.44 -1.42
N GLU A 192 -6.66 -15.52 -1.20
CA GLU A 192 -6.72 -14.26 -1.94
C GLU A 192 -5.45 -13.42 -1.75
N LEU A 193 -4.99 -13.26 -0.51
CA LEU A 193 -3.73 -12.57 -0.22
C LEU A 193 -2.55 -13.23 -0.96
N ALA A 194 -2.46 -14.56 -0.89
CA ALA A 194 -1.38 -15.29 -1.54
C ALA A 194 -1.42 -15.13 -3.06
N GLN A 195 -2.60 -15.17 -3.69
CA GLN A 195 -2.76 -14.95 -5.15
C GLN A 195 -2.30 -13.55 -5.57
N ASN A 196 -2.64 -12.52 -4.80
CA ASN A 196 -2.19 -11.16 -5.05
C ASN A 196 -0.67 -11.00 -4.89
N LEU A 197 -0.08 -11.64 -3.88
CA LEU A 197 1.36 -11.64 -3.65
C LEU A 197 2.12 -12.44 -4.73
N VAL A 198 1.56 -13.53 -5.22
CA VAL A 198 2.09 -14.29 -6.37
C VAL A 198 2.10 -13.44 -7.63
N THR A 199 1.01 -12.72 -7.90
CA THR A 199 0.95 -11.77 -9.04
C THR A 199 2.06 -10.73 -8.93
N ALA A 200 2.24 -10.14 -7.75
CA ALA A 200 3.32 -9.19 -7.51
C ALA A 200 4.72 -9.81 -7.68
N ALA A 201 4.89 -11.09 -7.33
CA ALA A 201 6.15 -11.79 -7.54
C ALA A 201 6.42 -12.05 -9.03
N ASP A 202 5.40 -12.44 -9.79
CA ASP A 202 5.47 -12.65 -11.24
C ASP A 202 5.79 -11.34 -11.98
N GLU A 203 5.31 -10.20 -11.48
CA GLU A 203 5.65 -8.84 -11.95
C GLU A 203 7.03 -8.34 -11.48
N GLY A 204 7.74 -9.10 -10.63
CA GLY A 204 9.03 -8.71 -10.08
C GLY A 204 8.97 -7.56 -9.07
N ARG A 205 7.80 -7.34 -8.47
CA ARG A 205 7.55 -6.40 -7.37
C ARG A 205 7.79 -7.02 -6.00
N LEU A 206 7.53 -8.32 -5.83
CA LEU A 206 7.94 -9.09 -4.66
C LEU A 206 9.08 -10.05 -5.06
N LYS A 207 10.24 -9.95 -4.42
CA LYS A 207 11.39 -10.82 -4.72
C LYS A 207 11.81 -11.64 -3.51
N GLY A 208 11.96 -12.95 -3.70
CA GLY A 208 12.57 -13.86 -2.73
C GLY A 208 14.10 -13.91 -2.87
N LEU A 209 14.80 -14.28 -1.81
CA LEU A 209 16.17 -14.80 -1.90
C LEU A 209 16.18 -16.32 -2.07
N THR A 210 17.36 -16.92 -2.16
CA THR A 210 17.54 -18.37 -2.13
C THR A 210 17.96 -18.81 -0.73
N PRO A 211 17.33 -19.85 -0.15
CA PRO A 211 16.14 -20.60 -0.59
C PRO A 211 14.87 -19.75 -0.78
N ASP A 212 14.07 -20.10 -1.80
CA ASP A 212 12.93 -19.29 -2.24
C ASP A 212 11.67 -19.50 -1.40
N HIS A 213 11.44 -18.58 -0.47
CA HIS A 213 10.22 -18.52 0.34
C HIS A 213 8.98 -18.05 -0.43
N ILE A 214 9.10 -17.52 -1.66
CA ILE A 214 7.93 -17.19 -2.49
C ILE A 214 7.20 -18.47 -2.93
N LYS A 215 7.90 -19.61 -2.99
CA LYS A 215 7.29 -20.90 -3.27
C LYS A 215 6.22 -21.30 -2.24
N GLU A 216 6.43 -20.93 -0.97
CA GLU A 216 5.45 -21.14 0.10
C GLU A 216 4.14 -20.39 -0.19
N ILE A 217 4.26 -19.11 -0.58
CA ILE A 217 3.11 -18.27 -0.97
C ILE A 217 2.41 -18.86 -2.21
N ARG A 218 3.16 -19.39 -3.18
CA ARG A 218 2.59 -20.04 -4.37
C ARG A 218 1.76 -21.28 -4.03
N TRP A 219 2.20 -22.11 -3.09
CA TRP A 219 1.39 -23.25 -2.64
C TRP A 219 0.09 -22.81 -1.98
N ILE A 220 0.14 -21.80 -1.11
CA ILE A 220 -1.06 -21.24 -0.48
C ILE A 220 -2.02 -20.66 -1.54
N ALA A 221 -1.51 -19.93 -2.54
CA ALA A 221 -2.30 -19.36 -3.63
C ALA A 221 -3.04 -20.42 -4.46
N GLN A 222 -2.49 -21.63 -4.54
CA GLN A 222 -3.06 -22.80 -5.20
C GLN A 222 -4.02 -23.60 -4.30
N GLY A 223 -4.20 -23.19 -3.04
CA GLY A 223 -4.94 -23.95 -2.03
C GLY A 223 -4.24 -25.25 -1.63
N GLN A 224 -2.94 -25.38 -1.91
CA GLN A 224 -2.17 -26.59 -1.61
C GLN A 224 -1.68 -26.56 -0.17
N THR A 225 -1.95 -27.64 0.59
CA THR A 225 -1.33 -27.87 1.89
C THR A 225 -0.02 -28.62 1.71
N VAL A 226 1.09 -28.02 2.15
CA VAL A 226 2.41 -28.64 2.18
C VAL A 226 2.88 -28.72 3.63
N PRO A 227 3.33 -29.90 4.13
CA PRO A 227 3.78 -30.04 5.51
C PRO A 227 4.84 -29.00 5.88
N ASP A 228 4.69 -28.35 7.05
CA ASP A 228 5.60 -27.34 7.59
C ASP A 228 5.84 -26.12 6.68
N CYS A 229 4.96 -25.87 5.70
CA CYS A 229 5.08 -24.78 4.74
C CYS A 229 3.89 -23.81 4.75
N ASP A 230 3.09 -23.83 5.81
CA ASP A 230 2.05 -22.83 6.00
C ASP A 230 2.66 -21.50 6.47
N ILE A 231 2.00 -20.39 6.15
CA ILE A 231 2.37 -19.03 6.56
C ILE A 231 1.19 -18.45 7.31
N ASP A 232 1.37 -17.83 8.48
CA ASP A 232 0.26 -17.17 9.18
C ASP A 232 -0.38 -16.11 8.27
N VAL A 233 -1.72 -16.05 8.22
CA VAL A 233 -2.42 -15.09 7.35
C VAL A 233 -1.97 -13.66 7.63
N ARG A 234 -1.67 -13.32 8.88
CA ARG A 234 -1.18 -12.00 9.28
C ARG A 234 0.21 -11.70 8.72
N ILE A 235 1.06 -12.70 8.49
CA ILE A 235 2.33 -12.51 7.76
C ILE A 235 2.06 -12.15 6.30
N LEU A 236 1.11 -12.80 5.63
CA LEU A 236 0.71 -12.41 4.27
C LEU A 236 0.14 -10.99 4.22
N GLN A 237 -0.62 -10.59 5.25
CA GLN A 237 -1.11 -9.23 5.41
C GLN A 237 0.04 -8.21 5.58
N ILE A 238 1.04 -8.53 6.41
CA ILE A 238 2.25 -7.71 6.61
C ILE A 238 3.02 -7.54 5.28
N ILE A 239 3.23 -8.62 4.52
CA ILE A 239 3.88 -8.55 3.20
C ILE A 239 3.05 -7.69 2.25
N THR A 240 1.73 -7.82 2.27
CA THR A 240 0.81 -7.01 1.45
C THR A 240 0.90 -5.52 1.81
N ILE A 241 0.95 -5.18 3.10
CA ILE A 241 1.13 -3.79 3.56
C ILE A 241 2.47 -3.24 3.09
N ALA A 242 3.56 -4.00 3.24
CA ALA A 242 4.87 -3.60 2.76
C ALA A 242 4.87 -3.36 1.25
N LEU A 243 4.27 -4.27 0.48
CA LEU A 243 4.16 -4.15 -0.97
C LEU A 243 3.33 -2.92 -1.38
N ASN A 244 2.21 -2.65 -0.72
CA ASN A 244 1.39 -1.47 -0.98
C ASN A 244 2.08 -0.17 -0.57
N THR A 245 2.97 -0.21 0.42
CA THR A 245 3.71 0.96 0.90
C THR A 245 4.88 1.34 -0.02
N PHE A 246 5.55 0.34 -0.62
CA PHE A 246 6.81 0.57 -1.34
C PHE A 246 6.82 0.16 -2.80
N HIS A 247 5.74 -0.47 -3.30
CA HIS A 247 5.57 -1.05 -4.63
C HIS A 247 6.53 -2.18 -5.02
N ARG A 248 7.78 -2.16 -4.50
CA ARG A 248 8.80 -3.18 -4.71
C ARG A 248 9.48 -3.53 -3.39
N ILE A 249 9.44 -4.80 -3.00
CA ILE A 249 10.00 -5.31 -1.76
C ILE A 249 10.77 -6.61 -2.00
N GLY A 250 11.71 -6.90 -1.12
CA GLY A 250 12.44 -8.16 -1.11
C GLY A 250 12.31 -8.85 0.25
N VAL A 251 11.98 -10.14 0.23
CA VAL A 251 11.82 -10.99 1.41
C VAL A 251 12.90 -12.07 1.40
N SER A 252 13.66 -12.20 2.50
CA SER A 252 14.71 -13.21 2.64
C SER A 252 14.23 -14.47 3.33
N ASP A 253 13.33 -14.36 4.32
CA ASP A 253 12.87 -15.48 5.14
C ASP A 253 11.38 -15.35 5.47
N ILE A 254 10.64 -16.45 5.39
CA ILE A 254 9.25 -16.57 5.90
C ILE A 254 9.10 -17.85 6.75
N ASN A 255 8.93 -19.02 6.14
CA ASN A 255 8.91 -20.28 6.87
C ASN A 255 10.22 -21.06 6.67
N ARG A 256 11.20 -20.85 7.54
CA ARG A 256 12.46 -21.59 7.51
C ARG A 256 12.30 -23.09 7.78
N LYS A 257 11.23 -23.51 8.48
CA LYS A 257 10.95 -24.94 8.68
C LYS A 257 10.64 -25.62 7.36
N CYS A 258 9.86 -24.94 6.50
CA CYS A 258 9.54 -25.40 5.15
C CYS A 258 10.79 -25.66 4.29
N THR A 259 11.74 -24.72 4.33
CA THR A 259 12.96 -24.77 3.52
C THR A 259 14.10 -25.55 4.18
N GLY A 260 13.93 -26.00 5.43
CA GLY A 260 14.95 -26.70 6.21
C GLY A 260 16.11 -25.81 6.67
N GLN A 261 15.95 -24.49 6.66
CA GLN A 261 17.00 -23.54 7.05
C GLN A 261 17.09 -23.38 8.58
N ILE A 262 18.30 -23.51 9.13
CA ILE A 262 18.58 -23.20 10.53
C ILE A 262 19.57 -22.03 10.56
N LEU A 263 19.03 -20.82 10.56
CA LEU A 263 19.76 -19.55 10.58
C LEU A 263 19.34 -18.71 11.78
N GLY A 264 20.18 -17.74 12.16
CA GLY A 264 19.89 -16.79 13.25
C GLY A 264 19.48 -17.49 14.55
N GLY A 265 18.32 -17.11 15.10
CA GLY A 265 17.72 -17.71 16.32
C GLY A 265 17.41 -19.22 16.25
N GLY A 266 17.76 -19.90 15.16
CA GLY A 266 17.69 -21.34 15.01
C GLY A 266 16.28 -21.88 15.19
N THR A 267 16.15 -23.05 15.83
CA THR A 267 14.86 -23.71 16.04
C THR A 267 13.96 -23.03 17.06
N LYS A 268 14.42 -21.94 17.70
CA LYS A 268 13.63 -21.11 18.62
C LYS A 268 12.99 -19.90 17.94
N SER A 269 13.32 -19.65 16.67
CA SER A 269 12.77 -18.53 15.90
C SER A 269 11.33 -18.80 15.45
N SER A 270 10.50 -17.76 15.36
CA SER A 270 9.16 -17.80 14.76
C SER A 270 9.12 -18.20 13.27
N HIS A 271 10.26 -18.16 12.58
CA HIS A 271 10.40 -18.81 11.27
C HIS A 271 10.41 -20.34 11.35
N TRP A 272 10.52 -20.94 12.54
CA TRP A 272 10.68 -22.39 12.77
C TRP A 272 9.70 -22.98 13.79
N ILE A 273 9.51 -22.33 14.94
CA ILE A 273 8.65 -22.86 16.02
C ILE A 273 7.21 -23.00 15.55
N ASN A 274 6.47 -23.94 16.14
CA ASN A 274 5.04 -24.16 15.87
C ASN A 274 4.70 -24.40 14.37
N GLY A 275 5.65 -24.91 13.59
CA GLY A 275 5.46 -25.13 12.14
C GLY A 275 6.07 -24.03 11.26
N GLY A 276 6.60 -22.96 11.86
CA GLY A 276 7.17 -21.81 11.17
C GLY A 276 6.10 -20.84 10.65
N GLY A 277 6.50 -19.93 9.75
CA GLY A 277 5.57 -19.01 9.08
C GLY A 277 4.97 -17.93 9.99
N GLY A 278 5.55 -17.72 11.17
CA GLY A 278 5.13 -16.71 12.15
C GLY A 278 5.99 -15.44 12.15
N ALA A 279 6.92 -15.30 11.22
CA ALA A 279 7.78 -14.13 11.04
C ALA A 279 8.11 -13.90 9.56
N VAL A 280 8.58 -12.70 9.23
CA VAL A 280 9.09 -12.33 7.90
C VAL A 280 10.31 -11.41 8.01
N ASP A 281 11.32 -11.69 7.20
CA ASP A 281 12.52 -10.87 7.05
C ASP A 281 12.50 -10.13 5.71
N PHE A 282 12.47 -8.80 5.75
CA PHE A 282 12.60 -7.97 4.55
C PHE A 282 14.05 -7.57 4.34
N TYR A 283 14.68 -8.00 3.24
CA TYR A 283 16.05 -7.58 2.90
C TYR A 283 16.07 -6.29 2.07
N SER A 284 14.95 -5.90 1.46
CA SER A 284 14.84 -4.62 0.75
C SER A 284 13.42 -4.05 0.76
N LEU A 285 13.34 -2.72 0.79
CA LEU A 285 12.11 -1.92 0.73
C LEU A 285 12.29 -0.81 -0.32
N ALA A 286 11.28 -0.60 -1.16
CA ALA A 286 11.35 0.27 -2.35
C ALA A 286 12.55 -0.07 -3.24
N ALA A 287 12.78 -1.37 -3.47
CA ALA A 287 13.93 -1.94 -4.17
C ALA A 287 15.32 -1.52 -3.61
N THR A 288 15.38 -0.99 -2.40
CA THR A 288 16.61 -0.56 -1.73
C THR A 288 16.91 -1.49 -0.56
N PRO A 289 18.15 -2.00 -0.39
CA PRO A 289 18.51 -2.82 0.77
C PRO A 289 18.17 -2.12 2.09
N THR A 290 17.62 -2.87 3.04
CA THR A 290 17.27 -2.32 4.36
C THR A 290 18.16 -2.89 5.46
N THR A 291 18.44 -2.05 6.45
CA THR A 291 19.18 -2.43 7.66
C THR A 291 18.26 -2.62 8.88
N GLY A 292 16.95 -2.43 8.68
CA GLY A 292 15.97 -2.32 9.77
C GLY A 292 16.04 -0.99 10.55
N ALA A 293 16.94 -0.09 10.16
CA ALA A 293 17.13 1.23 10.78
C ALA A 293 17.05 2.41 9.79
N ASP A 294 16.99 2.15 8.49
CA ASP A 294 16.83 3.17 7.45
C ASP A 294 15.40 3.73 7.38
N GLY A 295 15.24 4.85 6.66
CA GLY A 295 13.95 5.56 6.57
C GLY A 295 12.80 4.72 6.03
N ASN A 296 13.06 3.77 5.11
CA ASN A 296 12.01 2.89 4.61
C ASN A 296 11.60 1.87 5.68
N ALA A 297 12.57 1.32 6.42
CA ALA A 297 12.25 0.47 7.58
C ALA A 297 11.39 1.22 8.61
N ILE A 298 11.76 2.44 8.97
CA ILE A 298 11.00 3.23 9.96
C ILE A 298 9.58 3.52 9.47
N ARG A 299 9.43 3.84 8.17
CA ARG A 299 8.11 4.02 7.54
C ARG A 299 7.26 2.76 7.61
N LEU A 300 7.85 1.59 7.34
CA LEU A 300 7.13 0.31 7.43
C LEU A 300 6.74 -0.01 8.87
N ILE A 301 7.66 0.15 9.82
CA ILE A 301 7.40 -0.11 11.24
C ILE A 301 6.25 0.76 11.73
N GLY A 302 6.23 2.06 11.40
CA GLY A 302 5.12 2.94 11.76
C GLY A 302 3.78 2.54 11.14
N ALA A 303 3.79 2.07 9.89
CA ALA A 303 2.58 1.58 9.23
C ALA A 303 2.06 0.27 9.86
N LEU A 304 2.97 -0.61 10.29
CA LEU A 304 2.64 -1.89 10.91
C LEU A 304 2.21 -1.74 12.38
N ASP A 305 2.86 -0.87 13.17
CA ASP A 305 2.54 -0.68 14.59
C ASP A 305 1.09 -0.20 14.80
N ALA A 306 0.49 0.43 13.79
CA ALA A 306 -0.92 0.83 13.81
C ALA A 306 -1.91 -0.35 13.66
N VAL A 307 -1.47 -1.50 13.12
CA VAL A 307 -2.35 -2.60 12.72
C VAL A 307 -2.02 -3.95 13.33
N VAL A 308 -0.78 -4.14 13.80
CA VAL A 308 -0.40 -5.40 14.46
C VAL A 308 -1.02 -5.49 15.86
N GLN A 309 -1.38 -6.71 16.26
CA GLN A 309 -1.96 -6.98 17.57
C GLN A 309 -0.89 -7.02 18.67
N ALA A 310 -1.32 -6.95 19.93
CA ALA A 310 -0.43 -7.08 21.08
C ALA A 310 0.40 -8.38 21.02
N LYS A 311 1.68 -8.30 21.41
CA LYS A 311 2.72 -9.36 21.40
C LYS A 311 3.50 -9.55 20.10
N ALA A 312 3.29 -8.71 19.09
CA ALA A 312 4.20 -8.67 17.95
C ALA A 312 5.58 -8.13 18.39
N ARG A 313 6.65 -8.53 17.70
CA ARG A 313 8.01 -8.03 17.92
C ARG A 313 8.63 -7.53 16.63
N ILE A 314 9.55 -6.59 16.78
CA ILE A 314 10.30 -6.03 15.67
C ILE A 314 11.81 -6.08 15.96
N GLY A 315 12.58 -6.65 15.04
CA GLY A 315 14.03 -6.80 15.18
C GLY A 315 14.81 -5.52 14.92
N GLN A 316 16.15 -5.62 14.88
CA GLN A 316 17.09 -4.52 14.57
C GLN A 316 17.07 -3.33 15.54
N LYS A 317 16.63 -3.55 16.78
CA LYS A 317 16.63 -2.53 17.84
C LYS A 317 17.99 -1.86 18.01
N GLN A 318 19.06 -2.66 18.13
CA GLN A 318 20.42 -2.17 18.31
C GLN A 318 20.96 -1.45 17.08
N CYS A 319 20.48 -1.79 15.88
CA CYS A 319 20.82 -1.09 14.64
C CYS A 319 20.23 0.32 14.64
N ARG A 320 18.95 0.45 15.05
CA ARG A 320 18.28 1.74 15.23
C ARG A 320 18.96 2.58 16.30
N ALA A 321 19.27 1.97 17.45
CA ALA A 321 19.98 2.66 18.53
C ALA A 321 21.36 3.20 18.08
N LYS A 322 22.12 2.42 17.29
CA LYS A 322 23.41 2.85 16.73
C LYS A 322 23.26 4.00 15.71
N ALA A 323 22.12 4.08 15.02
CA ALA A 323 21.78 5.16 14.11
C ALA A 323 21.10 6.36 14.81
N ASP A 324 21.06 6.37 16.15
CA ASP A 324 20.35 7.36 16.98
C ASP A 324 18.84 7.49 16.65
N VAL A 325 18.23 6.40 16.16
CA VAL A 325 16.81 6.30 15.90
C VAL A 325 16.10 5.67 17.10
N ARG A 326 15.10 6.35 17.64
CA ARG A 326 14.23 5.84 18.71
C ARG A 326 12.78 5.84 18.25
N LEU A 327 12.11 4.71 18.42
CA LEU A 327 10.72 4.55 18.03
C LEU A 327 9.80 4.57 19.25
N ALA A 328 8.69 5.28 19.15
CA ALA A 328 7.62 5.25 20.14
C ALA A 328 6.53 4.26 19.68
N LEU A 329 6.77 2.97 19.92
CA LEU A 329 5.89 1.87 19.48
C LEU A 329 4.83 1.57 20.54
N GLN A 330 3.62 1.26 20.09
CA GLN A 330 2.50 0.89 20.96
C GLN A 330 2.28 -0.62 21.03
N HIS A 331 2.46 -1.34 19.93
CA HIS A 331 2.08 -2.75 19.82
C HIS A 331 3.29 -3.68 19.62
N PHE A 332 4.39 -3.15 19.10
CA PHE A 332 5.63 -3.90 18.95
C PHE A 332 6.54 -3.85 20.18
N ALA A 333 7.05 -5.02 20.58
CA ALA A 333 8.23 -5.12 21.43
C ALA A 333 9.51 -5.21 20.57
N GLU A 334 10.52 -4.40 20.86
CA GLU A 334 11.76 -4.39 20.10
C GLU A 334 12.78 -5.43 20.61
N PHE A 335 13.52 -6.07 19.71
CA PHE A 335 14.64 -6.97 20.05
C PHE A 335 15.83 -6.83 19.08
N ASP A 336 16.97 -7.37 19.49
CA ASP A 336 18.22 -7.29 18.72
C ASP A 336 18.28 -8.35 17.62
N ASP A 337 18.65 -7.93 16.41
CA ASP A 337 18.81 -8.82 15.25
C ASP A 337 19.77 -8.23 14.20
N THR A 338 20.38 -9.03 13.32
CA THR A 338 21.44 -8.57 12.41
C THR A 338 20.98 -7.43 11.49
N CYS A 339 21.83 -6.41 11.33
CA CYS A 339 21.51 -5.15 10.65
C CYS A 339 21.52 -5.23 9.10
N ASN A 340 21.02 -6.31 8.53
CA ASN A 340 20.98 -6.58 7.08
C ASN A 340 19.57 -6.86 6.53
N HIS A 341 18.55 -6.75 7.39
CA HIS A 341 17.14 -6.92 7.04
C HIS A 341 16.27 -6.18 8.07
N LEU A 342 14.95 -6.18 7.89
CA LEU A 342 13.95 -5.84 8.90
C LEU A 342 13.15 -7.10 9.27
N HIS A 343 13.24 -7.51 10.53
CA HIS A 343 12.52 -8.67 11.06
C HIS A 343 11.19 -8.26 11.68
N VAL A 344 10.09 -8.89 11.24
CA VAL A 344 8.76 -8.76 11.84
C VAL A 344 8.30 -10.12 12.37
N ASP A 345 7.96 -10.19 13.65
CA ASP A 345 7.56 -11.43 14.34
C ASP A 345 6.18 -11.26 14.97
N ILE A 346 5.27 -12.21 14.77
CA ILE A 346 3.93 -12.19 15.36
C ILE A 346 3.58 -13.46 16.15
N ALA A 347 4.51 -14.40 16.24
CA ALA A 347 4.28 -15.73 16.82
C ALA A 347 5.15 -16.01 18.04
N TYR A 348 5.98 -15.05 18.46
CA TYR A 348 6.76 -15.20 19.67
C TYR A 348 5.86 -15.14 20.92
N VAL A 349 6.01 -16.16 21.76
CA VAL A 349 5.29 -16.33 23.03
C VAL A 349 6.20 -16.10 24.23
#